data_AF-A0A5B7AUM6-F1
#
_entry.id   AF-A0A5B7AUM6-F1
#
_cell.length_a   1.000
_cell.length_b   1.000
_cell.length_c   1.000
_cell.angle_alpha   90.00
_cell.angle_beta   90.00
_cell.angle_gamma   90.00
#
_symmetry.space_group_name_H-M   'P 1'
#
loop_
_entity.id
_entity.type
_entity.pdbx_description
1 polymer ?
#
loop_
_entity_poly.entity_id
_entity_poly.type
_entity_poly.pdbx_seq_one_letter_code
_entity_poly.pdbx_strand_id
1 'polypeptide(L)'
;GIAQQYNTSAETLLTLNGLTTPNDLKADVPLDVPLKACTSMVGNNSLDYPLLVSNGTYVFTAANCVMCSCSAANNWTLQCQSSLLNSSSLCPAKAAIQCEGTDSLYLGNTTSAACNRTTCAYAGYIDQTILTTLALVSTCPVPDNSSLRFSLQGWNWNILLITVHLVLLCLHFFQ
;
A
#
# COMPACT_ATOMS: atom_id res chain seq x y z
N GLY A 1 -18.33 14.13 5.82
CA GLY A 1 -18.33 14.95 4.59
C GLY A 1 -17.60 14.21 3.48
N ILE A 2 -17.85 14.55 2.21
CA ILE A 2 -17.35 13.80 1.03
C ILE A 2 -15.83 13.62 1.06
N ALA A 3 -15.06 14.67 1.39
CA ALA A 3 -13.61 14.62 1.47
C ALA A 3 -13.09 13.50 2.38
N GLN A 4 -13.63 13.40 3.60
CA GLN A 4 -13.26 12.38 4.58
C GLN A 4 -13.62 10.96 4.10
N GLN A 5 -14.78 10.81 3.45
CA GLN A 5 -15.24 9.50 2.95
C GLN A 5 -14.28 8.91 1.91
N TYR A 6 -13.69 9.76 1.07
CA TYR A 6 -12.79 9.34 0.00
C TYR A 6 -11.32 9.63 0.29
N ASN A 7 -10.99 9.94 1.55
CA ASN A 7 -9.63 10.20 2.02
C ASN A 7 -8.88 11.26 1.17
N THR A 8 -9.58 12.35 0.87
CA THR A 8 -9.06 13.54 0.19
C THR A 8 -9.29 14.80 1.04
N SER A 9 -8.82 15.96 0.60
CA SER A 9 -9.04 17.24 1.29
C SER A 9 -10.20 18.01 0.65
N ALA A 10 -10.84 18.89 1.43
CA ALA A 10 -11.87 19.78 0.91
C ALA A 10 -11.29 20.73 -0.16
N GLU A 11 -10.08 21.25 0.04
CA GLU A 11 -9.37 22.09 -0.92
C GLU A 11 -9.15 21.39 -2.26
N THR A 12 -8.73 20.12 -2.24
CA THR A 12 -8.56 19.33 -3.47
C THR A 12 -9.90 19.15 -4.19
N LEU A 13 -10.99 18.87 -3.47
CA LEU A 13 -12.31 18.76 -4.08
C LEU A 13 -12.77 20.07 -4.71
N LEU A 14 -12.61 21.21 -4.01
CA LEU A 14 -13.01 22.51 -4.53
C LEU A 14 -12.22 22.86 -5.78
N THR A 15 -10.90 22.71 -5.74
CA THR A 15 -10.00 23.03 -6.86
C THR A 15 -10.29 22.17 -8.08
N LEU A 16 -10.47 20.85 -7.89
CA LEU A 16 -10.77 19.91 -8.98
C LEU A 16 -12.10 20.23 -9.67
N ASN A 17 -13.08 20.74 -8.92
CA ASN A 17 -14.43 21.01 -9.40
C ASN A 17 -14.69 22.47 -9.75
N GLY A 18 -13.66 23.33 -9.73
CA GLY A 18 -13.80 24.76 -10.05
C GLY A 18 -14.69 25.53 -9.06
N LEU A 19 -14.76 25.09 -7.81
CA LEU A 19 -15.54 25.73 -6.74
C LEU A 19 -14.64 26.65 -5.91
N THR A 20 -15.18 27.79 -5.46
CA THR A 20 -14.40 28.74 -4.63
C THR A 20 -14.60 28.44 -3.15
N THR A 21 -15.81 28.04 -2.77
CA THR A 21 -16.18 27.73 -1.39
C THR A 21 -17.05 26.47 -1.31
N PRO A 22 -17.10 25.78 -0.15
CA PRO A 22 -18.01 24.64 0.04
C PRO A 22 -19.49 24.96 -0.15
N ASN A 23 -19.90 26.24 -0.05
CA ASN A 23 -21.28 26.67 -0.26
C ASN A 23 -21.68 26.68 -1.74
N ASP A 24 -20.71 26.61 -2.66
CA ASP A 24 -20.96 26.55 -4.10
C ASP A 24 -21.43 25.14 -4.52
N LEU A 25 -21.33 24.14 -3.63
CA LEU A 25 -21.85 22.79 -3.84
C LEU A 25 -23.38 22.82 -3.96
N LYS A 26 -23.88 22.20 -5.03
CA LYS A 26 -25.32 22.06 -5.30
C LYS A 26 -25.70 20.59 -5.32
N ALA A 27 -26.89 20.29 -4.81
CA ALA A 27 -27.47 18.96 -4.97
C ALA A 27 -27.63 18.63 -6.47
N ASP A 28 -27.55 17.33 -6.79
CA ASP A 28 -27.73 16.79 -8.13
C ASP A 28 -26.70 17.25 -9.19
N VAL A 29 -25.63 17.92 -8.77
CA VAL A 29 -24.49 18.24 -9.64
C VAL A 29 -23.40 17.18 -9.43
N PRO A 30 -22.89 16.54 -10.51
CA PRO A 30 -21.75 15.63 -10.42
C PRO A 30 -20.55 16.32 -9.76
N LEU A 31 -19.88 15.59 -8.87
CA LEU A 31 -18.67 16.04 -8.19
C LEU A 31 -17.55 15.05 -8.48
N ASP A 32 -16.48 15.54 -9.11
CA ASP A 32 -15.28 14.76 -9.35
C ASP A 32 -14.54 14.56 -8.02
N VAL A 33 -14.29 13.30 -7.69
CA VAL A 33 -13.60 12.90 -6.45
C VAL A 33 -12.36 12.10 -6.82
N PRO A 34 -11.16 12.59 -6.49
CA PRO A 34 -9.93 11.87 -6.79
C PRO A 34 -9.78 10.71 -5.82
N LEU A 35 -9.86 9.49 -6.35
CA LEU A 35 -9.64 8.28 -5.58
C LEU A 35 -8.17 7.90 -5.62
N LYS A 36 -7.60 7.59 -4.45
CA LYS A 36 -6.23 7.05 -4.39
C LYS A 36 -6.19 5.66 -5.04
N ALA A 37 -5.32 5.51 -6.02
CA ALA A 37 -5.03 4.24 -6.69
C ALA A 37 -3.78 3.57 -6.10
N CYS A 38 -3.65 2.26 -6.33
CA CYS A 38 -2.41 1.56 -6.02
C CYS A 38 -1.29 1.90 -7.00
N THR A 39 -0.06 1.97 -6.49
CA THR A 39 1.17 2.02 -7.28
C THR A 39 1.33 0.71 -8.06
N SER A 40 1.64 0.82 -9.35
CA SER A 40 1.86 -0.31 -10.25
C SER A 40 3.23 -0.25 -10.91
N MET A 41 3.66 -1.38 -11.49
CA MET A 41 4.87 -1.45 -12.32
C MET A 41 4.56 -1.34 -13.82
N VAL A 42 3.33 -0.93 -14.17
CA VAL A 42 2.89 -0.85 -15.57
C VAL A 42 3.66 0.25 -16.28
N GLY A 43 4.46 -0.14 -17.28
CA GLY A 43 5.26 0.78 -18.08
C GLY A 43 4.40 1.71 -18.94
N ASN A 44 4.91 2.91 -19.23
CA ASN A 44 4.21 3.90 -20.07
C ASN A 44 4.05 3.49 -21.54
N ASN A 45 4.78 2.45 -21.97
CA ASN A 45 4.68 1.82 -23.28
C ASN A 45 3.63 0.71 -23.34
N SER A 46 3.02 0.34 -22.22
CA SER A 46 1.93 -0.63 -22.15
C SER A 46 0.64 -0.06 -22.71
N LEU A 47 -0.16 -0.90 -23.37
CA LEU A 47 -1.54 -0.58 -23.77
C LEU A 47 -2.46 -0.34 -22.56
N ASP A 48 -2.08 -0.84 -21.38
CA ASP A 48 -2.84 -0.64 -20.14
C ASP A 48 -2.43 0.60 -19.36
N TYR A 49 -1.49 1.40 -19.87
CA TYR A 49 -1.06 2.60 -19.16
C TYR A 49 -2.03 3.77 -19.37
N PRO A 50 -2.42 4.50 -18.30
CA PRO A 50 -2.14 4.24 -16.89
C PRO A 50 -3.15 3.25 -16.28
N LEU A 51 -2.65 2.20 -15.61
CA LEU A 51 -3.52 1.24 -14.90
C LEU A 51 -3.82 1.73 -13.49
N LEU A 52 -5.00 2.32 -13.30
CA LEU A 52 -5.47 2.88 -12.03
C LEU A 52 -6.55 2.00 -11.40
N VAL A 53 -6.27 1.47 -10.21
CA VAL A 53 -7.20 0.65 -9.44
C VAL A 53 -7.30 1.23 -8.03
N SER A 54 -8.51 1.60 -7.60
CA SER A 54 -8.75 2.21 -6.30
C SER A 54 -8.92 1.16 -5.20
N ASN A 55 -8.76 1.58 -3.94
CA ASN A 55 -8.85 0.69 -2.78
C ASN A 55 -10.15 -0.12 -2.74
N GLY A 56 -10.03 -1.44 -2.58
CA GLY A 56 -11.17 -2.37 -2.49
C GLY A 56 -11.77 -2.76 -3.84
N THR A 57 -11.18 -2.31 -4.95
CA THR A 57 -11.64 -2.64 -6.32
C THR A 57 -10.65 -3.52 -7.06
N TYR A 58 -11.07 -4.01 -8.22
CA TYR A 58 -10.26 -4.82 -9.13
C TYR A 58 -10.59 -4.49 -10.58
N VAL A 59 -9.69 -4.88 -11.49
CA VAL A 59 -9.84 -4.73 -12.94
C VAL A 59 -9.26 -5.95 -13.65
N PHE A 60 -9.86 -6.30 -14.79
CA PHE A 60 -9.28 -7.26 -15.73
C PHE A 60 -8.58 -6.52 -16.87
N THR A 61 -7.39 -6.98 -17.22
CA THR A 61 -6.49 -6.37 -18.21
C THR A 61 -5.82 -7.47 -19.04
N ALA A 62 -4.98 -7.12 -20.02
CA ALA A 62 -4.35 -8.06 -20.96
C ALA A 62 -5.35 -9.04 -21.58
N ALA A 63 -6.36 -8.55 -22.28
CA ALA A 63 -7.44 -9.37 -22.86
C ALA A 63 -8.13 -10.30 -21.84
N ASN A 64 -8.33 -9.81 -20.61
CA ASN A 64 -8.89 -10.53 -19.46
C ASN A 64 -8.03 -11.67 -18.90
N CYS A 65 -6.75 -11.73 -19.26
CA CYS A 65 -5.81 -12.76 -18.77
C CYS A 65 -5.20 -12.40 -17.41
N VAL A 66 -5.23 -11.12 -17.02
CA VAL A 66 -4.69 -10.67 -15.74
C VAL A 66 -5.78 -9.95 -14.95
N MET A 67 -5.92 -10.33 -13.68
CA MET A 67 -6.77 -9.63 -12.72
C MET A 67 -5.87 -8.87 -11.76
N CYS A 68 -6.06 -7.56 -11.66
CA CYS A 68 -5.34 -6.69 -10.74
C CYS A 68 -6.29 -6.12 -9.70
N SER A 69 -5.90 -6.14 -8.44
CA SER A 69 -6.68 -5.64 -7.31
C SER A 69 -5.85 -4.65 -6.49
N CYS A 70 -6.53 -3.72 -5.85
CA CYS A 70 -5.90 -2.74 -4.97
C CYS A 70 -6.47 -2.81 -3.56
N SER A 71 -5.59 -2.84 -2.57
CA SER A 71 -5.95 -2.77 -1.16
C SER A 71 -4.95 -1.93 -0.39
N ALA A 72 -5.45 -1.00 0.42
CA ALA A 72 -4.65 -0.20 1.34
C ALA A 72 -3.86 -1.07 2.33
N ALA A 73 -4.32 -2.28 2.64
CA ALA A 73 -3.63 -3.24 3.50
C ALA A 73 -2.32 -3.76 2.88
N ASN A 74 -2.19 -3.72 1.56
CA ASN A 74 -0.99 -4.13 0.83
C ASN A 74 -0.08 -2.94 0.49
N ASN A 75 0.01 -1.96 1.39
CA ASN A 75 0.82 -0.74 1.23
C ASN A 75 0.53 0.04 -0.06
N TRP A 76 -0.71 0.01 -0.55
CA TRP A 76 -1.10 0.61 -1.82
C TRP A 76 -0.31 0.09 -3.03
N THR A 77 0.17 -1.16 -2.99
CA THR A 77 0.82 -1.81 -4.13
C THR A 77 -0.19 -2.67 -4.88
N LEU A 78 -0.25 -2.51 -6.20
CA LEU A 78 -1.16 -3.25 -7.07
C LEU A 78 -0.83 -4.75 -7.03
N GLN A 79 -1.82 -5.58 -6.73
CA GLN A 79 -1.68 -7.04 -6.67
C GLN A 79 -2.32 -7.65 -7.90
N CYS A 80 -1.53 -8.28 -8.76
CA CYS A 80 -2.00 -8.89 -9.99
C CYS A 80 -1.76 -10.40 -10.00
N GLN A 81 -2.69 -11.14 -10.58
CA GLN A 81 -2.62 -12.59 -10.74
C GLN A 81 -3.21 -13.00 -12.08
N SER A 82 -2.90 -14.22 -12.52
CA SER A 82 -3.58 -14.80 -13.67
C SER A 82 -5.10 -14.86 -13.42
N SER A 83 -5.87 -14.41 -14.39
CA SER A 83 -7.32 -14.54 -14.40
C SER A 83 -7.72 -16.01 -14.63
N LEU A 84 -8.74 -16.47 -13.91
CA LEU A 84 -9.33 -17.81 -14.08
C LEU A 84 -10.54 -17.79 -15.04
N LEU A 85 -10.83 -16.65 -15.67
CA LEU A 85 -11.97 -16.53 -16.57
C LEU A 85 -11.75 -17.36 -17.84
N ASN A 86 -12.63 -18.35 -18.05
CA ASN A 86 -12.60 -19.35 -19.13
C ASN A 86 -12.98 -18.77 -20.52
N SER A 87 -12.31 -17.73 -21.04
CA SER A 87 -12.85 -17.09 -22.26
C SER A 87 -11.87 -16.65 -23.33
N SER A 88 -10.61 -17.08 -23.32
CA SER A 88 -9.82 -16.97 -24.54
C SER A 88 -8.69 -17.97 -24.62
N SER A 89 -8.61 -18.68 -25.75
CA SER A 89 -7.42 -19.38 -26.24
C SER A 89 -6.22 -18.43 -26.45
N LEU A 90 -6.43 -17.13 -26.26
CA LEU A 90 -5.46 -16.05 -26.36
C LEU A 90 -4.64 -15.79 -25.09
N CYS A 91 -5.15 -16.18 -23.92
CA CYS A 91 -4.31 -16.15 -22.73
C CYS A 91 -3.24 -17.23 -22.90
N PRO A 92 -1.94 -16.95 -22.66
CA PRO A 92 -0.91 -17.98 -22.59
C PRO A 92 -1.44 -19.10 -21.68
N ALA A 93 -1.80 -20.22 -22.31
CA ALA A 93 -2.92 -21.03 -21.86
C ALA A 93 -2.71 -21.64 -20.47
N LYS A 94 -3.61 -21.36 -19.50
CA LYS A 94 -3.76 -22.08 -18.22
C LYS A 94 -2.53 -22.22 -17.31
N ALA A 95 -1.35 -21.82 -17.78
CA ALA A 95 -0.07 -21.92 -17.12
C ALA A 95 0.22 -20.59 -16.44
N ALA A 96 0.76 -20.67 -15.22
CA ALA A 96 1.16 -19.50 -14.48
C ALA A 96 2.10 -18.63 -15.33
N ILE A 97 1.83 -17.32 -15.40
CA ILE A 97 2.64 -16.37 -16.17
C ILE A 97 4.00 -16.28 -15.47
N GLN A 98 5.05 -16.83 -16.09
CA GLN A 98 6.39 -16.81 -15.55
C GLN A 98 6.96 -15.38 -15.56
N CYS A 99 7.71 -15.03 -14.51
CA CYS A 99 8.30 -13.70 -14.42
C CYS A 99 9.53 -13.56 -15.31
N GLU A 100 9.68 -12.38 -15.91
CA GLU A 100 10.93 -12.02 -16.58
C GLU A 100 12.10 -12.01 -15.56
N GLY A 101 13.20 -12.66 -15.92
CA GLY A 101 14.42 -12.71 -15.10
C GLY A 101 14.50 -13.84 -14.06
N THR A 102 13.52 -14.74 -13.98
CA THR A 102 13.58 -15.93 -13.10
C THR A 102 12.66 -17.07 -13.57
N ASP A 103 13.13 -18.31 -13.41
CA ASP A 103 12.34 -19.52 -13.73
C ASP A 103 11.46 -20.03 -12.60
N SER A 104 11.59 -19.43 -11.41
CA SER A 104 10.94 -19.92 -10.18
C SER A 104 9.78 -19.06 -9.70
N LEU A 105 9.62 -17.86 -10.28
CA LEU A 105 8.60 -16.91 -9.86
C LEU A 105 7.57 -16.72 -10.96
N TYR A 106 6.31 -16.67 -10.55
CA TYR A 106 5.17 -16.46 -11.42
C TYR A 106 4.43 -15.21 -10.96
N LEU A 107 3.63 -14.60 -11.84
CA LEU A 107 2.89 -13.38 -11.56
C LEU A 107 2.13 -13.45 -10.24
N GLY A 108 2.35 -12.47 -9.36
CA GLY A 108 1.77 -12.38 -8.02
C GLY A 108 2.55 -13.12 -6.94
N ASN A 109 3.41 -14.09 -7.30
CA ASN A 109 4.25 -14.77 -6.32
C ASN A 109 5.31 -13.82 -5.76
N THR A 110 5.63 -14.06 -4.50
CA THR A 110 6.68 -13.35 -3.77
C THR A 110 7.67 -14.35 -3.20
N THR A 111 8.97 -14.09 -3.37
CA THR A 111 10.03 -14.72 -2.59
C THR A 111 10.64 -13.72 -1.62
N SER A 112 11.05 -14.22 -0.46
CA SER A 112 11.74 -13.42 0.57
C SER A 112 13.11 -14.01 0.81
N ALA A 113 14.14 -13.17 0.75
CA ALA A 113 15.51 -13.51 1.10
C ALA A 113 16.02 -12.49 2.11
N ALA A 114 16.32 -12.95 3.33
CA ALA A 114 16.58 -12.09 4.48
C ALA A 114 15.45 -11.06 4.68
N CYS A 115 15.75 -9.77 4.61
CA CYS A 115 14.79 -8.66 4.69
C CYS A 115 14.41 -8.08 3.32
N ASN A 116 14.79 -8.74 2.23
CA ASN A 116 14.36 -8.34 0.89
C ASN A 116 13.20 -9.22 0.43
N ARG A 117 12.20 -8.58 -0.15
CA ARG A 117 11.02 -9.21 -0.71
C ARG A 117 10.98 -8.91 -2.20
N THR A 118 10.99 -9.95 -3.02
CA THR A 118 10.91 -9.85 -4.48
C THR A 118 9.58 -10.40 -4.95
N THR A 119 8.77 -9.57 -5.59
CA THR A 119 7.46 -9.96 -6.13
C THR A 119 7.51 -9.95 -7.64
N CYS A 120 6.90 -10.94 -8.29
CA CYS A 120 6.66 -10.86 -9.72
C CYS A 120 5.46 -9.95 -9.97
N ALA A 121 5.72 -8.75 -10.47
CA ALA A 121 4.71 -7.73 -10.72
C ALA A 121 4.30 -7.71 -12.19
N TYR A 122 3.04 -7.32 -12.42
CA TYR A 122 2.55 -7.03 -13.76
C TYR A 122 3.17 -5.73 -14.28
N ALA A 123 3.80 -5.79 -15.45
CA ALA A 123 4.47 -4.65 -16.09
C ALA A 123 3.71 -4.10 -17.30
N GLY A 124 2.63 -4.76 -17.74
CA GLY A 124 1.77 -4.28 -18.82
C GLY A 124 1.45 -5.31 -19.89
N TYR A 125 0.88 -4.83 -20.98
CA TYR A 125 0.49 -5.62 -22.14
C TYR A 125 0.82 -4.86 -23.42
N ILE A 126 1.51 -5.52 -24.35
CA ILE A 126 1.83 -4.97 -25.67
C ILE A 126 1.78 -6.09 -26.71
N ASP A 127 1.14 -5.85 -27.85
CA ASP A 127 1.11 -6.78 -28.99
C ASP A 127 0.83 -8.24 -28.60
N GLN A 128 -0.20 -8.46 -27.79
CA GLN A 128 -0.61 -9.78 -27.28
C GLN A 128 0.34 -10.44 -26.26
N THR A 129 1.37 -9.73 -25.82
CA THR A 129 2.36 -10.21 -24.85
C THR A 129 2.13 -9.57 -23.48
N ILE A 130 2.03 -10.41 -22.45
CA ILE A 130 1.98 -9.97 -21.05
C ILE A 130 3.41 -9.71 -20.58
N LEU A 131 3.66 -8.50 -20.11
CA LEU A 131 4.93 -8.08 -19.54
C LEU A 131 4.92 -8.25 -18.03
N THR A 132 6.03 -8.71 -17.47
CA THR A 132 6.23 -8.86 -16.02
C THR A 132 7.59 -8.30 -15.62
N THR A 133 7.75 -7.98 -14.34
CA THR A 133 9.03 -7.49 -13.82
C THR A 133 9.20 -7.89 -12.36
N LEU A 134 10.45 -7.97 -11.89
CA LEU A 134 10.78 -8.24 -10.50
C LEU A 134 10.72 -6.94 -9.68
N ALA A 135 9.69 -6.81 -8.85
CA ALA A 135 9.56 -5.72 -7.90
C ALA A 135 10.26 -6.08 -6.59
N LEU A 136 11.44 -5.49 -6.36
CA LEU A 136 12.22 -5.65 -5.14
C LEU A 136 11.83 -4.58 -4.11
N VAL A 137 11.46 -5.02 -2.92
CA VAL A 137 11.23 -4.15 -1.75
C VAL A 137 12.14 -4.62 -0.62
N SER A 138 13.01 -3.71 -0.15
CA SER A 138 13.81 -3.95 1.05
C SER A 138 13.02 -3.51 2.28
N THR A 139 12.84 -4.43 3.23
CA THR A 139 12.30 -4.14 4.56
C THR A 139 13.42 -4.17 5.61
N CYS A 140 14.68 -4.11 5.19
CA CYS A 140 15.81 -4.07 6.10
C CYS A 140 15.74 -2.76 6.91
N PRO A 141 16.00 -2.81 8.22
CA PRO A 141 16.18 -1.57 8.98
C PRO A 141 17.33 -0.80 8.34
N VAL A 142 17.06 0.44 7.95
CA VAL A 142 18.13 1.36 7.55
C VAL A 142 19.07 1.46 8.76
N PRO A 143 20.39 1.29 8.60
CA PRO A 143 21.33 1.48 9.69
C PRO A 143 21.15 2.89 10.23
N ASP A 144 20.52 2.97 11.39
CA ASP A 144 20.38 4.22 12.10
C ASP A 144 21.78 4.55 12.59
N ASN A 145 22.40 5.61 12.08
CA ASN A 145 23.65 6.14 12.64
C ASN A 145 23.41 6.76 14.04
N SER A 146 22.17 6.65 14.53
CA SER A 146 21.75 6.79 15.90
C SER A 146 22.30 5.62 16.72
N SER A 147 23.58 5.74 17.10
CA SER A 147 24.16 5.03 18.24
C SER A 147 23.09 4.81 19.31
N LEU A 148 23.00 3.59 19.87
CA LEU A 148 22.20 3.28 21.06
C LEU A 148 22.59 4.24 22.20
N ARG A 149 21.99 5.44 22.25
CA ARG A 149 21.88 6.19 23.47
C ARG A 149 20.82 5.47 24.26
N PHE A 150 21.26 4.54 25.10
CA PHE A 150 20.52 4.18 26.31
C PHE A 150 20.32 5.48 27.10
N SER A 151 19.30 6.24 26.74
CA SER A 151 18.82 7.34 27.52
C SER A 151 18.12 6.71 28.72
N LEU A 152 18.82 6.66 29.86
CA LEU A 152 18.19 6.56 31.18
C LEU A 152 17.40 7.86 31.43
N GLN A 153 16.40 8.14 30.60
CA GLN A 153 15.51 9.27 30.76
C GLN A 153 14.18 8.73 31.25
N GLY A 154 14.04 8.76 32.56
CA GLY A 154 12.79 8.40 33.23
C GLY A 154 12.95 7.87 34.65
N TRP A 155 14.04 8.13 35.36
CA TRP A 155 14.02 7.95 36.82
C TRP A 155 13.15 9.06 37.42
N ASN A 156 11.86 8.74 37.56
CA ASN A 156 10.85 9.64 38.08
C ASN A 156 11.09 9.82 39.60
N TRP A 157 11.85 10.86 39.97
CA TRP A 157 12.22 11.19 41.35
C TRP A 157 11.02 11.24 42.31
N ASN A 158 9.81 11.50 41.79
CA ASN A 158 8.57 11.44 42.57
C ASN A 158 8.27 10.05 43.13
N ILE A 159 8.60 8.96 42.42
CA ILE A 159 8.37 7.60 42.92
C ILE A 159 9.29 7.31 44.11
N LEU A 160 10.54 7.77 44.07
CA LEU A 160 11.52 7.53 45.13
C LEU A 160 11.13 8.29 46.42
N LEU A 161 10.64 9.52 46.28
CA LEU A 161 10.09 10.30 47.41
C LEU A 161 8.85 9.64 48.01
N ILE A 162 7.91 9.15 47.19
CA ILE A 162 6.71 8.45 47.66
C ILE A 162 7.10 7.17 48.43
N THR A 163 8.07 6.39 47.92
CA THR A 163 8.52 5.17 48.61
C THR A 163 9.18 5.47 49.96
N VAL A 164 9.96 6.54 50.08
CA VAL A 164 10.58 6.95 51.35
C VAL A 164 9.52 7.39 52.37
N HIS A 165 8.50 8.13 51.93
CA HIS A 165 7.43 8.59 52.82
C HIS A 165 6.56 7.42 53.33
N LEU A 166 6.27 6.44 52.48
CA LEU A 166 5.55 5.21 52.87
C LEU A 166 6.33 4.38 53.89
N VAL A 167 7.65 4.22 53.70
CA VAL A 167 8.49 3.47 54.65
C VAL A 167 8.58 4.17 56.01
N LEU A 168 8.72 5.50 56.03
CA LEU A 168 8.73 6.28 57.28
C LEU A 168 7.38 6.21 58.02
N LEU A 169 6.25 6.20 57.29
CA LEU A 169 4.92 6.02 57.87
C LEU A 169 4.74 4.62 58.48
N CYS A 170 5.25 3.57 57.81
CA CYS A 170 5.22 2.22 58.36
C CYS A 170 6.05 2.09 59.63
N LEU A 171 7.23 2.73 59.71
CA LEU A 171 8.07 2.68 60.91
C LEU A 171 7.45 3.45 62.10
N HIS A 172 6.69 4.51 61.84
CA HIS A 172 5.96 5.24 62.89
C HIS A 172 4.75 4.48 63.46
N PHE A 173 4.15 3.56 62.72
CA PHE A 173 3.00 2.76 63.19
C PHE A 173 3.40 1.52 63.99
N PHE A 174 4.68 1.12 63.96
CA PHE A 174 5.21 -0.07 64.63
C PHE A 174 6.04 0.25 65.89
N GLN A 175 5.90 1.45 66.47
CA GLN A 175 6.50 1.84 67.74
C GLN A 175 5.41 2.31 68.72
#